data_AF-A0A5S3WRF7-F1
#
_entry.id   AF-A0A5S3WRF7-F1
#
_cell.length_a   1.000
_cell.length_b   1.000
_cell.length_c   1.000
_cell.angle_alpha   90.00
_cell.angle_beta   90.00
_cell.angle_gamma   90.00
#
_symmetry.space_group_name_H-M   'P 1'
#
loop_
_entity.id
_entity.type
_entity.pdbx_description
1 polymer ?
#
loop_
_entity_poly.entity_id
_entity_poly.type
_entity_poly.pdbx_seq_one_letter_code
_entity_poly.pdbx_strand_id
1 'polypeptide(L)'
;MRKIFILALFFSSSCFANDITKTWTKLQGDYLIAIQQQDYNKALRHALELNKIDPNDTQVLLYIVFASVKSQTELPNWVMEKPWSSASTLDIFNKQLAIQLLNGS
;
A
#
# COMPACT_ATOMS: atom_id res chain seq x y z
N MET A 1 0.35 -17.58 50.37
CA MET A 1 1.30 -17.35 49.26
C MET A 1 1.33 -18.55 48.34
N ARG A 2 0.75 -18.49 47.15
CA ARG A 2 1.23 -19.24 45.97
C ARG A 2 0.62 -18.63 44.71
N LYS A 3 1.52 -18.19 43.84
CA LYS A 3 1.28 -17.32 42.68
C LYS A 3 0.62 -18.14 41.57
N ILE A 4 -0.48 -17.65 41.01
CA ILE A 4 -1.05 -18.11 39.75
C ILE A 4 -0.16 -17.54 38.65
N PHE A 5 0.67 -18.38 38.03
CA PHE A 5 1.38 -18.04 36.79
C PHE A 5 0.55 -18.57 35.63
N ILE A 6 -0.29 -17.72 35.05
CA ILE A 6 -0.84 -17.94 33.71
C ILE A 6 0.02 -17.08 32.77
N LEU A 7 1.09 -17.69 32.27
CA LEU A 7 1.91 -17.14 31.20
C LEU A 7 1.70 -18.01 29.95
N ALA A 8 0.61 -17.75 29.23
CA ALA A 8 0.30 -18.45 27.99
C ALA A 8 -0.28 -17.46 26.97
N LEU A 9 0.56 -16.61 26.37
CA LEU A 9 0.12 -15.66 25.35
C LEU A 9 1.22 -15.31 24.31
N PHE A 10 2.02 -16.27 23.82
CA PHE A 10 3.08 -15.91 22.84
C PHE A 10 3.40 -16.91 21.70
N PHE A 11 2.48 -17.78 21.26
CA PHE A 11 2.86 -18.75 20.21
C PHE A 11 1.89 -18.97 19.04
N SER A 12 1.04 -17.99 18.68
CA SER A 12 0.19 -18.09 17.47
C SER A 12 0.54 -17.11 16.34
N SER A 13 1.55 -16.25 16.48
CA SER A 13 1.82 -15.17 15.51
C SER A 13 2.47 -15.61 14.19
N SER A 14 2.98 -16.84 14.09
CA SER A 14 3.80 -17.26 12.93
C SER A 14 3.01 -17.69 11.70
N CYS A 15 1.73 -18.07 11.85
CA CYS A 15 0.93 -18.54 10.71
C CYS A 15 0.36 -17.37 9.88
N PHE A 16 -0.10 -16.31 10.54
CA PHE A 16 -0.75 -15.17 9.87
C PHE A 16 0.21 -14.30 9.06
N ALA A 17 1.46 -14.13 9.52
CA ALA A 17 2.43 -13.29 8.82
C ALA A 17 2.84 -13.86 7.45
N ASN A 18 2.85 -15.19 7.30
CA ASN A 18 3.24 -15.85 6.06
C ASN A 18 2.19 -15.63 4.94
N ASP A 19 0.90 -15.66 5.29
CA ASP A 19 -0.18 -15.50 4.32
C ASP A 19 -0.35 -14.04 3.88
N ILE A 20 -0.17 -13.08 4.79
CA ILE A 20 -0.19 -11.65 4.45
C ILE A 20 0.97 -11.31 3.50
N THR A 21 2.19 -11.80 3.80
CA THR A 21 3.36 -11.54 2.95
C THR A 21 3.16 -12.11 1.54
N LYS A 22 2.67 -13.34 1.40
CA LYS A 22 2.37 -13.93 0.09
C LYS A 22 1.31 -13.14 -0.68
N THR A 23 0.25 -12.71 0.01
CA THR A 23 -0.82 -11.91 -0.58
C THR A 23 -0.28 -10.58 -1.09
N TRP A 24 0.54 -9.91 -0.28
CA TRP A 24 1.20 -8.66 -0.64
C TRP A 24 2.09 -8.82 -1.89
N THR A 25 3.01 -9.80 -1.88
CA THR A 25 3.90 -10.07 -3.01
C THR A 25 3.13 -10.38 -4.28
N LYS A 26 2.05 -11.16 -4.18
CA LYS A 26 1.19 -11.46 -5.34
C LYS A 26 0.51 -10.19 -5.87
N LEU A 27 -0.13 -9.40 -5.01
CA LEU A 27 -0.80 -8.16 -5.40
C LEU A 27 0.17 -7.15 -6.03
N GLN A 28 1.38 -7.04 -5.50
CA GLN A 28 2.42 -6.19 -6.07
C GLN A 28 2.86 -6.69 -7.45
N GLY A 29 3.04 -8.00 -7.63
CA GLY A 29 3.31 -8.61 -8.93
C GLY A 29 2.19 -8.35 -9.94
N ASP A 30 0.95 -8.57 -9.54
CA ASP A 30 -0.23 -8.33 -10.38
C ASP A 30 -0.38 -6.84 -10.77
N TYR A 31 -0.07 -5.92 -9.85
CA TYR A 31 0.01 -4.49 -10.13
C TYR A 31 1.05 -4.20 -11.23
N LEU A 32 2.28 -4.71 -11.08
CA LEU A 32 3.35 -4.48 -12.06
C LEU A 32 3.02 -5.06 -13.43
N ILE A 33 2.41 -6.24 -13.49
CA ILE A 33 1.95 -6.85 -14.74
C ILE A 33 0.88 -5.97 -15.40
N ALA A 34 -0.09 -5.47 -14.64
CA ALA A 34 -1.13 -4.59 -15.16
C ALA A 34 -0.55 -3.28 -15.72
N ILE A 35 0.46 -2.70 -15.06
CA ILE A 35 1.20 -1.52 -15.54
C ILE A 35 1.91 -1.82 -16.86
N GLN A 36 2.60 -2.96 -16.97
CA GLN A 36 3.27 -3.40 -18.20
C GLN A 36 2.28 -3.59 -19.36
N GLN A 37 1.08 -4.06 -19.06
CA GLN A 37 -0.01 -4.26 -20.02
C GLN A 37 -0.79 -2.96 -20.32
N GLN A 38 -0.43 -1.83 -19.70
CA GLN A 38 -1.16 -0.56 -19.77
C GLN A 38 -2.62 -0.64 -19.29
N ASP A 39 -2.98 -1.68 -18.54
CA ASP A 39 -4.30 -1.81 -17.90
C ASP A 39 -4.30 -1.07 -16.56
N TYR A 40 -4.36 0.27 -16.65
CA TYR A 40 -4.27 1.14 -15.47
C TYR A 40 -5.48 1.04 -14.53
N ASN A 41 -6.65 0.64 -15.04
CA ASN A 41 -7.82 0.36 -14.20
C ASN A 41 -7.59 -0.88 -13.32
N LYS A 42 -7.00 -1.93 -13.88
CA LYS A 42 -6.62 -3.11 -13.11
C LYS A 42 -5.47 -2.81 -12.14
N ALA A 43 -4.47 -2.03 -12.57
CA ALA A 43 -3.42 -1.57 -11.69
C ALA A 43 -3.98 -0.80 -10.48
N LEU A 44 -4.92 0.13 -10.71
CA LEU A 44 -5.57 0.89 -9.64
C LEU A 44 -6.27 -0.04 -8.64
N ARG A 45 -7.01 -1.05 -9.12
CA ARG A 45 -7.65 -2.04 -8.23
C ARG A 45 -6.62 -2.77 -7.36
N HIS A 46 -5.52 -3.25 -7.94
CA HIS A 46 -4.47 -3.92 -7.16
C HIS A 46 -3.80 -2.99 -6.14
N ALA A 47 -3.55 -1.73 -6.50
CA ALA A 47 -2.99 -0.73 -5.60
C ALA A 47 -3.93 -0.42 -4.41
N LEU A 48 -5.24 -0.35 -4.65
CA LEU A 48 -6.22 -0.19 -3.59
C LEU A 48 -6.28 -1.41 -2.65
N GLU A 49 -6.16 -2.63 -3.17
CA GLU A 49 -6.06 -3.83 -2.33
C GLU A 49 -4.77 -3.88 -1.51
N LEU A 50 -3.63 -3.48 -2.09
CA LEU A 50 -2.38 -3.30 -1.33
C LEU A 50 -2.59 -2.32 -0.18
N ASN A 51 -3.20 -1.16 -0.43
CA ASN A 51 -3.43 -0.15 0.61
C ASN A 51 -4.35 -0.63 1.75
N LYS A 52 -5.18 -1.67 1.54
CA LYS A 52 -5.95 -2.26 2.65
C LYS A 52 -5.08 -3.07 3.60
N ILE A 53 -3.95 -3.62 3.12
CA ILE A 53 -3.01 -4.41 3.92
C ILE A 53 -2.10 -3.46 4.72
N ASP A 54 -1.50 -2.47 4.06
CA ASP A 54 -0.73 -1.41 4.71
C ASP A 54 -1.17 -0.03 4.19
N PRO A 55 -2.05 0.67 4.94
CA PRO A 55 -2.54 1.99 4.54
C PRO A 55 -1.54 3.13 4.68
N ASN A 56 -0.35 2.88 5.26
CA ASN A 56 0.68 3.89 5.50
C ASN A 56 1.89 3.74 4.56
N ASP A 57 1.91 2.69 3.73
CA ASP A 57 2.96 2.49 2.73
C ASP A 57 2.88 3.59 1.66
N THR A 58 3.86 4.52 1.70
CA THR A 58 3.93 5.65 0.76
C THR A 58 4.16 5.22 -0.68
N GLN A 59 4.77 4.04 -0.90
CA GLN A 59 4.95 3.48 -2.23
C GLN A 59 3.59 3.06 -2.82
N VAL A 60 2.71 2.50 -2.00
CA VAL A 60 1.37 2.10 -2.42
C VAL A 60 0.46 3.31 -2.62
N LEU A 61 0.56 4.34 -1.78
CA LEU A 61 -0.12 5.61 -2.03
C LEU A 61 0.29 6.20 -3.37
N LEU A 62 1.59 6.18 -3.71
CA LEU A 62 2.08 6.59 -5.02
C LEU A 62 1.53 5.70 -6.16
N TYR A 63 1.42 4.39 -5.97
CA TYR A 63 0.80 3.49 -6.96
C TYR A 63 -0.65 3.87 -7.25
N ILE A 64 -1.43 4.22 -6.23
CA ILE A 64 -2.81 4.67 -6.38
C ILE A 64 -2.85 5.96 -7.19
N VAL A 65 -2.02 6.95 -6.86
CA VAL A 65 -1.96 8.23 -7.60
C VAL A 65 -1.59 7.99 -9.05
N PHE A 66 -0.52 7.24 -9.31
CA PHE A 66 -0.05 6.95 -10.66
C PHE A 66 -1.13 6.26 -11.50
N ALA A 67 -1.73 5.19 -10.98
CA ALA A 67 -2.75 4.42 -11.70
C ALA A 67 -4.03 5.23 -11.91
N SER A 68 -4.44 6.07 -10.95
CA SER A 68 -5.61 6.96 -11.10
C SER A 68 -5.38 7.97 -12.22
N VAL A 69 -4.24 8.67 -12.22
CA VAL A 69 -3.87 9.63 -13.27
C VAL A 69 -3.82 8.95 -14.64
N LYS A 70 -3.18 7.78 -14.76
CA LYS A 70 -3.05 7.08 -16.04
C LYS A 70 -4.35 6.47 -16.55
N SER A 71 -5.26 6.07 -15.66
CA SER A 71 -6.59 5.57 -16.03
C SER A 71 -7.63 6.67 -16.22
N GLN A 72 -7.30 7.93 -15.93
CA GLN A 72 -8.25 9.05 -15.85
C GLN A 72 -9.41 8.77 -14.87
N THR A 73 -9.13 7.99 -13.82
CA THR A 73 -10.06 7.73 -12.74
C THR A 73 -9.87 8.79 -11.65
N GLU A 74 -10.97 9.26 -11.07
CA GLU A 74 -10.93 10.19 -9.94
C GLU A 74 -10.10 9.62 -8.79
N LEU A 75 -9.16 10.43 -8.29
CA LEU A 75 -8.34 10.05 -7.15
C LEU A 75 -9.21 10.05 -5.89
N PRO A 76 -9.21 8.98 -5.07
CA PRO A 76 -9.92 9.01 -3.80
C PRO A 76 -9.40 10.13 -2.88
N ASN A 77 -10.30 10.96 -2.35
CA ASN A 77 -9.96 12.15 -1.56
C ASN A 77 -9.01 11.87 -0.39
N TRP A 78 -9.16 10.71 0.25
CA TRP A 78 -8.33 10.30 1.38
C TRP A 78 -6.84 10.09 1.03
N VAL A 79 -6.48 9.91 -0.24
CA VAL A 79 -5.09 9.59 -0.66
C VAL A 79 -4.14 10.74 -0.34
N MET A 80 -4.57 11.99 -0.56
CA MET A 80 -3.75 13.17 -0.27
C MET A 80 -4.06 13.82 1.09
N GLU A 81 -5.22 13.51 1.68
CA GLU A 81 -5.59 13.98 3.02
C GLU A 81 -4.87 13.23 4.15
N LYS A 82 -4.52 11.96 3.93
CA LYS A 82 -3.76 11.17 4.91
C LYS A 82 -2.35 11.75 5.11
N PRO A 83 -1.79 11.65 6.33
CA PRO A 83 -0.39 11.97 6.54
C PRO A 83 0.48 10.95 5.79
N TRP A 84 1.05 11.39 4.67
CA TRP A 84 2.17 10.68 4.05
C TRP A 84 3.33 10.70 5.04
N SER A 85 3.85 9.51 5.38
CA SER A 85 5.07 9.39 6.17
C SER A 85 6.16 10.33 5.60
N SER A 86 7.02 10.81 6.48
CA SER A 86 8.25 11.52 6.11
C SER A 86 9.45 10.94 6.86
N ALA A 87 9.34 9.68 7.29
CA ALA A 87 10.37 9.00 8.07
C ALA A 87 11.61 8.68 7.25
N SER A 88 11.45 8.48 5.94
CA SER A 88 12.54 8.19 5.01
C SER A 88 12.58 9.16 3.82
N THR A 89 13.75 9.25 3.17
CA THR A 89 13.90 9.97 1.90
C THR A 89 13.00 9.41 0.81
N LEU A 90 12.77 8.09 0.82
CA LEU A 90 11.85 7.43 -0.11
C LEU A 90 10.41 7.90 0.09
N ASP A 91 9.97 8.06 1.33
CA ASP A 91 8.63 8.56 1.63
C ASP A 91 8.42 9.99 1.09
N ILE A 92 9.40 10.85 1.33
CA ILE A 92 9.40 12.24 0.85
C ILE A 92 9.37 12.25 -0.69
N PHE A 93 10.21 11.44 -1.32
CA PHE A 93 10.27 11.31 -2.77
C PHE A 93 8.93 10.83 -3.36
N ASN A 94 8.34 9.78 -2.78
CA ASN A 94 7.06 9.23 -3.22
C ASN A 94 5.95 10.28 -3.16
N LYS A 95 5.89 11.05 -2.07
CA LYS A 95 4.92 12.15 -1.93
C LYS A 95 5.15 13.25 -2.96
N GLN A 96 6.39 13.67 -3.17
CA GLN A 96 6.72 14.72 -4.14
C GLN A 96 6.37 14.30 -5.57
N LEU A 97 6.68 13.05 -5.93
CA LEU A 97 6.32 12.49 -7.23
C LEU A 97 4.80 12.42 -7.42
N ALA A 98 4.05 11.99 -6.40
CA ALA A 98 2.59 12.00 -6.43
C ALA A 98 2.02 13.41 -6.69
N ILE A 99 2.54 14.43 -6.01
CA ILE A 99 2.13 15.83 -6.21
C ILE A 99 2.46 16.29 -7.65
N GLN A 100 3.65 15.96 -8.16
CA GLN A 100 4.02 16.30 -9.54
C GLN A 100 3.11 15.65 -10.58
N LEU A 101 2.74 14.38 -10.37
CA LEU A 101 1.83 13.66 -11.26
C LEU A 101 0.44 14.30 -11.33
N LEU A 102 -0.08 14.80 -10.19
CA LEU A 102 -1.39 15.45 -10.14
C LEU A 102 -1.38 16.87 -10.74
N ASN A 103 -0.27 17.59 -10.64
CA ASN A 103 -0.16 18.95 -11.17
C ASN A 103 0.18 18.98 -12.67
N GLY A 104 0.72 17.89 -13.21
CA GLY A 104 1.12 17.77 -14.62
C GLY A 104 0.12 17.01 -15.50
N SER A 105 -0.97 16.49 -14.93
CA SER A 105 -2.04 15.77 -15.62
C SER A 105 -3.15 16.67 -16.11
#